data_AF-A0A843AT38-F1
#
_entry.id   AF-A0A843AT38-F1
#
_cell.length_a   1.000
_cell.length_b   1.000
_cell.length_c   1.000
_cell.angle_alpha   90.00
_cell.angle_beta   90.00
_cell.angle_gamma   90.00
#
_symmetry.space_group_name_H-M   'P 1'
#
loop_
_entity.id
_entity.type
_entity.pdbx_description
1 polymer ?
#
loop_
_entity_poly.entity_id
_entity_poly.type
_entity_poly.pdbx_seq_one_letter_code
_entity_poly.pdbx_strand_id
1 'polypeptide(L)'
;MAGREIGGHPSPGPISVLRERLTCGLEEQAGDDALDRANMLLEQVHRFLPPERRDDADLFRERLVRSSVAFVREGEGAVEKHLRATGASHLLVNMLCPPVEETDDQYLTERFEELRDGLYDLERIDVSNPSLDARLLSIFEGLLELAGALAIYDNGPQ
;
A
#
# COMPACT_ATOMS: atom_id res chain seq x y z
N MET A 1 -45.26 -24.77 -2.67
CA MET A 1 -44.80 -23.39 -2.43
C MET A 1 -43.33 -23.46 -2.07
N ALA A 2 -42.45 -23.31 -3.06
CA ALA A 2 -41.01 -23.33 -2.86
C ALA A 2 -40.57 -21.96 -2.31
N GLY A 3 -40.08 -21.93 -1.07
CA GLY A 3 -39.40 -20.78 -0.49
C GLY A 3 -38.04 -20.63 -1.14
N ARG A 4 -37.87 -19.57 -1.91
CA ARG A 4 -36.60 -19.20 -2.54
C ARG A 4 -35.74 -18.57 -1.44
N GLU A 5 -34.78 -19.32 -0.91
CA GLU A 5 -33.75 -18.76 -0.03
C GLU A 5 -32.96 -17.74 -0.85
N ILE A 6 -33.04 -16.49 -0.42
CA ILE A 6 -32.34 -15.36 -1.00
C ILE A 6 -30.88 -15.58 -0.61
N GLY A 7 -30.03 -15.82 -1.60
CA GLY A 7 -28.60 -16.06 -1.40
C GLY A 7 -28.01 -14.97 -0.53
N GLY A 8 -27.62 -15.33 0.68
CA GLY A 8 -26.80 -14.47 1.52
C GLY A 8 -25.51 -14.21 0.78
N HIS A 9 -25.30 -12.98 0.32
CA HIS A 9 -23.97 -12.56 -0.08
C HIS A 9 -23.06 -12.80 1.13
N PRO A 10 -22.01 -13.63 1.02
CA PRO A 10 -21.09 -13.83 2.11
C PRO A 10 -20.55 -12.44 2.48
N SER A 11 -20.63 -12.08 3.76
CA SER A 11 -20.00 -10.86 4.25
C SER A 11 -18.53 -10.88 3.82
N PRO A 12 -17.99 -9.78 3.29
CA PRO A 12 -16.61 -9.73 2.83
C PRO A 12 -15.68 -10.16 3.98
N GLY A 13 -14.77 -11.09 3.68
CA GLY A 13 -13.78 -11.55 4.65
C GLY A 13 -12.85 -10.41 5.11
N PRO A 14 -12.14 -10.56 6.24
CA PRO A 14 -11.29 -9.51 6.81
C PRO A 14 -10.28 -8.90 5.82
N ILE A 15 -9.69 -9.71 4.93
CA ILE A 15 -8.76 -9.21 3.91
C ILE A 15 -9.45 -8.42 2.81
N SER A 16 -10.69 -8.76 2.43
CA SER A 16 -11.44 -7.97 1.44
C SER A 16 -11.68 -6.56 1.96
N VAL A 17 -12.13 -6.43 3.21
CA VAL A 17 -12.32 -5.14 3.88
C VAL A 17 -11.00 -4.39 4.02
N LEU A 18 -9.90 -5.08 4.34
CA LEU A 18 -8.57 -4.47 4.41
C LEU A 18 -8.13 -3.95 3.04
N ARG A 19 -8.28 -4.73 1.97
CA ARG A 19 -7.93 -4.31 0.59
C ARG A 19 -8.69 -3.06 0.19
N GLU A 20 -10.01 -3.02 0.42
CA GLU A 20 -10.85 -1.85 0.15
C GLU A 20 -10.36 -0.60 0.89
N ARG A 21 -9.97 -0.74 2.17
CA ARG A 21 -9.38 0.36 2.94
C ARG A 21 -8.04 0.81 2.38
N LEU A 22 -7.18 -0.13 2.00
CA LEU A 22 -5.85 0.17 1.48
C LEU A 22 -5.90 0.89 0.12
N THR A 23 -6.90 0.61 -0.72
CA THR A 23 -7.07 1.25 -2.04
C THR A 23 -7.97 2.49 -2.01
N CYS A 24 -8.50 2.87 -0.85
CA CYS A 24 -9.43 3.99 -0.74
C CYS A 24 -8.78 5.31 -1.21
N GLY A 25 -9.45 6.04 -2.11
CA GLY A 25 -9.02 7.34 -2.63
C GLY A 25 -7.89 7.29 -3.66
N LEU A 26 -7.37 6.11 -3.98
CA LEU A 26 -6.16 5.95 -4.78
C LEU A 26 -6.42 6.24 -6.27
N GLU A 27 -7.63 5.94 -6.78
CA GLU A 27 -8.07 6.30 -8.13
C GLU A 27 -8.06 7.82 -8.31
N GLU A 28 -8.67 8.54 -7.38
CA GLU A 28 -8.79 10.00 -7.48
C GLU A 28 -7.45 10.73 -7.26
N GLN A 29 -6.54 10.14 -6.48
CA GLN A 29 -5.24 10.72 -6.14
C GLN A 29 -4.18 10.40 -7.19
N ALA A 30 -4.02 9.13 -7.54
CA ALA A 30 -2.91 8.63 -8.36
C ALA A 30 -3.32 8.17 -9.77
N GLY A 31 -4.63 8.05 -10.05
CA GLY A 31 -5.17 7.58 -11.31
C GLY A 31 -5.24 6.05 -11.46
N ASP A 32 -6.02 5.62 -12.45
CA ASP A 32 -6.36 4.21 -12.72
C ASP A 32 -5.12 3.32 -12.87
N ASP A 33 -4.10 3.78 -13.58
CA ASP A 33 -2.88 3.00 -13.83
C ASP A 33 -2.12 2.67 -12.52
N ALA A 34 -2.07 3.62 -11.58
CA ALA A 34 -1.44 3.40 -10.28
C ALA A 34 -2.31 2.48 -9.40
N LEU A 35 -3.63 2.61 -9.47
CA LEU A 35 -4.58 1.71 -8.81
C LEU A 35 -4.46 0.28 -9.32
N ASP A 36 -4.30 0.08 -10.62
CA ASP A 36 -4.05 -1.23 -11.20
C ASP A 36 -2.78 -1.85 -10.63
N ARG A 37 -1.69 -1.07 -10.50
CA ARG A 37 -0.45 -1.56 -9.89
C ARG A 37 -0.59 -1.84 -8.39
N ALA A 38 -1.31 -1.01 -7.66
CA ALA A 38 -1.64 -1.28 -6.26
C ALA A 38 -2.41 -2.61 -6.12
N ASN A 39 -3.43 -2.82 -6.96
CA ASN A 39 -4.21 -4.07 -6.97
C ASN A 39 -3.35 -5.29 -7.35
N MET A 40 -2.42 -5.15 -8.28
CA MET A 40 -1.45 -6.20 -8.62
C MET A 40 -0.60 -6.59 -7.41
N LEU A 41 -0.09 -5.62 -6.65
CA LEU A 41 0.66 -5.89 -5.43
C LEU A 41 -0.19 -6.59 -4.36
N LEU A 42 -1.41 -6.10 -4.09
CA LEU A 42 -2.31 -6.72 -3.11
C LEU A 42 -2.66 -8.17 -3.48
N GLU A 43 -2.88 -8.43 -4.77
CA GLU A 43 -3.16 -9.76 -5.28
C GLU A 43 -1.94 -10.68 -5.18
N GLN A 44 -0.75 -10.17 -5.48
CA GLN A 44 0.50 -10.89 -5.28
C GLN A 44 0.68 -11.29 -3.82
N VAL A 45 0.49 -10.35 -2.89
CA VAL A 45 0.56 -10.60 -1.44
C VAL A 45 -0.44 -11.67 -1.02
N HIS A 46 -1.69 -11.56 -1.47
CA HIS A 46 -2.75 -12.51 -1.13
C HIS A 46 -2.43 -13.93 -1.60
N ARG A 47 -1.89 -14.10 -2.82
CA ARG A 47 -1.52 -15.41 -3.36
C ARG A 47 -0.41 -16.10 -2.58
N PHE A 48 0.47 -15.34 -1.94
CA PHE A 48 1.58 -15.87 -1.14
C PHE A 48 1.21 -16.13 0.33
N LEU A 49 -0.03 -15.84 0.75
CA LEU A 49 -0.48 -16.22 2.09
C LEU A 49 -0.71 -17.74 2.20
N PRO A 50 -0.24 -18.37 3.30
CA PRO A 50 -0.58 -19.76 3.59
C PRO A 50 -2.10 -19.94 3.67
N PRO A 51 -2.68 -21.03 3.13
CA PRO A 51 -4.13 -21.29 3.16
C PRO A 51 -4.77 -21.12 4.54
N GLU A 52 -4.09 -21.57 5.59
CA GLU A 52 -4.50 -21.51 6.98
C GLU A 52 -4.49 -20.09 7.59
N ARG A 53 -3.82 -19.12 6.95
CA ARG A 53 -3.70 -17.73 7.38
C ARG A 53 -4.20 -16.75 6.33
N ARG A 54 -5.10 -17.20 5.43
CA ARG A 54 -5.67 -16.37 4.36
C ARG A 54 -6.54 -15.22 4.83
N ASP A 55 -6.95 -15.20 6.10
CA ASP A 55 -7.70 -14.10 6.71
C ASP A 55 -6.88 -13.32 7.77
N ASP A 56 -5.57 -13.60 7.87
CA ASP A 56 -4.66 -12.95 8.83
C ASP A 56 -4.25 -11.56 8.30
N ALA A 57 -4.90 -10.52 8.82
CA ALA A 57 -4.69 -9.14 8.42
C ALA A 57 -3.28 -8.62 8.75
N ASP A 58 -2.68 -9.07 9.86
CA ASP A 58 -1.36 -8.61 10.28
C ASP A 58 -0.27 -9.25 9.42
N LEU A 59 -0.40 -10.55 9.14
CA LEU A 59 0.46 -11.21 8.16
C LEU A 59 0.32 -10.58 6.77
N PHE A 60 -0.89 -10.18 6.36
CA PHE A 60 -1.11 -9.52 5.09
C PHE A 60 -0.36 -8.17 5.02
N ARG A 61 -0.45 -7.34 6.07
CA ARG A 61 0.28 -6.06 6.16
C ARG A 61 1.79 -6.28 6.15
N GLU A 62 2.29 -7.22 6.95
CA GLU A 62 3.72 -7.55 6.98
C GLU A 62 4.22 -7.95 5.58
N ARG A 63 3.47 -8.81 4.89
CA ARG A 63 3.79 -9.27 3.54
C ARG A 63 3.69 -8.16 2.51
N LEU A 64 2.71 -7.27 2.62
CA LEU A 64 2.59 -6.09 1.77
C LEU A 64 3.86 -5.24 1.83
N VAL A 65 4.34 -4.92 3.04
CA VAL A 65 5.57 -4.15 3.20
C VAL A 65 6.77 -4.87 2.60
N ARG A 66 6.98 -6.14 2.96
CA ARG A 66 8.12 -6.93 2.46
C ARG A 66 8.12 -7.10 0.93
N SER A 67 6.95 -7.27 0.32
CA SER A 67 6.82 -7.49 -1.13
C SER A 67 6.93 -6.21 -1.96
N SER A 68 6.63 -5.06 -1.37
CA SER A 68 6.59 -3.78 -2.08
C SER A 68 7.93 -3.41 -2.76
N VAL A 69 9.07 -3.66 -2.11
CA VAL A 69 10.40 -3.34 -2.66
C VAL A 69 10.70 -4.13 -3.93
N ALA A 70 10.45 -5.45 -3.89
CA ALA A 70 10.65 -6.30 -5.06
C ALA A 70 9.68 -5.90 -6.18
N PHE A 71 8.41 -5.66 -5.83
CA PHE A 71 7.38 -5.24 -6.77
C PHE A 71 7.75 -3.98 -7.54
N VAL A 72 8.23 -2.93 -6.86
CA VAL A 72 8.68 -1.68 -7.50
C VAL A 72 9.87 -1.93 -8.44
N ARG A 73 10.82 -2.77 -8.03
CA ARG A 73 12.04 -3.07 -8.81
C ARG A 73 11.78 -3.90 -10.06
N GLU A 74 10.75 -4.74 -10.05
CA GLU A 74 10.35 -5.61 -11.17
C GLU A 74 9.73 -4.85 -12.36
N GLY A 75 9.41 -3.55 -12.22
CA GLY A 75 8.85 -2.76 -13.32
C GLY A 75 9.78 -2.64 -14.54
N GLU A 76 9.23 -2.83 -15.74
CA GLU A 76 9.97 -2.67 -17.00
C GLU A 76 9.87 -1.22 -17.52
N GLY A 77 11.01 -0.51 -17.55
CA GLY A 77 11.06 0.89 -17.98
C GLY A 77 10.70 1.90 -16.88
N ALA A 78 10.89 3.19 -17.18
CA ALA A 78 10.72 4.26 -16.18
C ALA A 78 9.26 4.44 -15.76
N VAL A 79 8.34 4.51 -16.73
CA VAL A 79 6.90 4.73 -16.46
C VAL A 79 6.31 3.62 -15.61
N GLU A 80 6.60 2.35 -15.91
CA GLU A 80 6.07 1.23 -15.13
C GLU A 80 6.63 1.22 -13.69
N LYS A 81 7.93 1.50 -13.52
CA LYS A 81 8.52 1.64 -12.18
C LYS A 81 7.90 2.79 -11.39
N HIS A 82 7.65 3.90 -12.07
CA HIS A 82 6.96 5.06 -11.50
C HIS A 82 5.56 4.66 -11.01
N LEU A 83 4.71 4.10 -11.88
CA LEU A 83 3.35 3.69 -11.52
C LEU A 83 3.32 2.67 -10.37
N ARG A 84 4.25 1.70 -10.38
CA ARG A 84 4.39 0.73 -9.29
C ARG A 84 4.81 1.39 -7.97
N ALA A 85 5.76 2.32 -8.01
CA ALA A 85 6.20 3.06 -6.84
C ALA A 85 5.08 3.95 -6.29
N THR A 86 4.32 4.62 -7.15
CA THR A 86 3.16 5.42 -6.76
C THR A 86 2.09 4.55 -6.10
N GLY A 87 1.65 3.48 -6.77
CA GLY A 87 0.64 2.57 -6.22
C GLY A 87 1.08 1.93 -4.90
N ALA A 88 2.34 1.49 -4.79
CA ALA A 88 2.88 0.94 -3.56
C ALA A 88 2.96 1.99 -2.43
N SER A 89 3.35 3.22 -2.74
CA SER A 89 3.44 4.30 -1.75
C SER A 89 2.08 4.65 -1.16
N HIS A 90 1.03 4.73 -2.00
CA HIS A 90 -0.33 4.95 -1.52
C HIS A 90 -0.85 3.82 -0.62
N LEU A 91 -0.58 2.57 -0.99
CA LEU A 91 -0.92 1.44 -0.14
C LEU A 91 -0.23 1.54 1.23
N LEU A 92 1.04 1.94 1.26
CA LEU A 92 1.78 2.17 2.50
C LEU A 92 1.19 3.34 3.30
N VAL A 93 0.87 4.47 2.66
CA VAL A 93 0.22 5.62 3.33
C VAL A 93 -1.08 5.19 4.00
N ASN A 94 -1.97 4.52 3.27
CA ASN A 94 -3.26 4.07 3.80
C ASN A 94 -3.10 2.99 4.89
N MET A 95 -2.06 2.17 4.80
CA MET A 95 -1.72 1.19 5.83
C MET A 95 -1.19 1.85 7.11
N LEU A 96 -0.38 2.90 6.98
CA LEU A 96 0.31 3.59 8.06
C LEU A 96 -0.57 4.63 8.76
N CYS A 97 -1.60 5.16 8.09
CA CYS A 97 -2.45 6.20 8.65
C CYS A 97 -3.07 5.80 10.01
N PRO A 98 -3.73 4.62 10.17
CA PRO A 98 -4.29 4.25 11.47
C PRO A 98 -3.26 4.14 12.62
N PRO A 99 -2.12 3.41 12.49
CA PRO A 99 -1.15 3.35 13.58
C PRO A 99 -0.46 4.69 13.86
N VAL A 100 -0.35 5.59 12.88
CA VAL A 100 0.13 6.96 13.11
C VAL A 100 -0.90 7.81 13.86
N GLU A 101 -2.20 7.67 13.58
CA GLU A 101 -3.26 8.36 14.33
C GLU A 101 -3.36 7.87 15.78
N GLU A 102 -2.93 6.63 16.04
CA GLU A 102 -2.94 6.00 17.37
C GLU A 102 -1.65 6.24 18.18
N THR A 103 -0.57 6.76 17.57
CA THR A 103 0.69 7.02 18.27
C THR A 103 0.72 8.41 18.90
N ASP A 104 1.35 8.51 20.09
CA ASP A 104 1.66 9.79 20.73
C ASP A 104 3.02 10.36 20.28
N ASP A 105 3.72 9.67 19.38
CA ASP A 105 5.04 10.08 18.89
C ASP A 105 4.92 11.17 17.80
N GLN A 106 5.10 12.43 18.23
CA GLN A 106 5.07 13.59 17.35
C GLN A 106 6.04 13.50 16.17
N TYR A 107 7.23 12.89 16.37
CA TYR A 107 8.20 12.77 15.29
C TYR A 107 7.69 11.82 14.20
N LEU A 108 7.11 10.68 14.58
CA LEU A 108 6.54 9.75 13.61
C LEU A 108 5.37 10.39 12.85
N THR A 109 4.52 11.15 13.53
CA THR A 109 3.41 11.87 12.90
C THR A 109 3.90 12.90 11.89
N GLU A 110 4.83 13.79 12.28
CA GLU A 110 5.38 14.82 11.38
C GLU A 110 6.07 14.19 10.16
N ARG A 111 6.81 13.09 10.36
CA ARG A 111 7.47 12.39 9.25
C ARG A 111 6.48 11.72 8.31
N PHE A 112 5.42 11.11 8.84
CA PHE A 112 4.37 10.55 8.01
C PHE A 112 3.67 11.63 7.18
N GLU A 113 3.32 12.76 7.79
CA GLU A 113 2.68 13.89 7.10
C GLU A 113 3.58 14.46 6.00
N GLU A 114 4.88 14.65 6.26
CA GLU A 114 5.85 15.12 5.26
C GLU A 114 5.91 14.18 4.04
N LEU A 115 5.94 12.87 4.27
CA LEU A 115 6.00 11.87 3.20
C LEU A 115 4.70 11.79 2.40
N ARG A 116 3.56 11.80 3.10
CA ARG A 116 2.22 11.78 2.49
C ARG A 116 1.99 13.02 1.64
N ASP A 117 2.23 14.20 2.20
CA ASP A 117 2.01 15.46 1.50
C ASP A 117 3.00 15.59 0.33
N GLY A 118 4.23 15.11 0.52
CA GLY A 118 5.22 14.99 -0.55
C GLY A 118 4.78 14.08 -1.70
N LEU A 119 4.05 12.99 -1.42
CA LEU A 119 3.49 12.10 -2.44
C LEU A 119 2.41 12.81 -3.25
N TYR A 120 1.47 13.48 -2.56
CA TYR A 120 0.38 14.23 -3.20
C TYR A 120 0.90 15.40 -4.05
N ASP A 121 2.01 16.03 -3.65
CA ASP A 121 2.65 17.06 -4.45
C ASP A 121 3.19 16.52 -5.79
N LEU A 122 3.68 15.28 -5.81
CA LEU A 122 4.25 14.68 -7.02
C LEU A 122 3.19 14.33 -8.07
N GLU A 123 1.99 13.93 -7.64
CA GLU A 123 0.86 13.60 -8.53
C GLU A 123 0.40 14.78 -9.38
N ARG A 124 0.72 16.00 -8.97
CA ARG A 124 0.34 17.24 -9.67
C ARG A 124 1.35 17.64 -10.74
N ILE A 125 2.44 16.89 -10.91
CA ILE A 125 3.56 17.21 -11.78
C ILE A 125 3.65 16.19 -12.92
N ASP A 126 4.06 16.65 -14.11
CA ASP A 126 4.26 15.80 -15.29
C ASP A 126 5.34 14.72 -15.05
N VAL A 127 4.95 13.45 -15.29
CA VAL A 127 5.69 12.22 -15.01
C VAL A 127 6.98 12.07 -15.83
N SER A 128 7.18 12.90 -16.86
CA SER A 128 8.36 12.87 -17.72
C SER A 128 9.66 13.39 -17.08
N ASN A 129 9.61 13.82 -15.82
CA ASN A 129 10.75 14.42 -15.11
C ASN A 129 11.53 13.39 -14.23
N PRO A 130 12.80 13.08 -14.54
CA PRO A 130 13.61 12.14 -13.73
C PRO A 130 13.83 12.54 -12.26
N SER A 131 13.76 13.83 -11.91
CA SER A 131 13.86 14.25 -10.51
C SER A 131 12.65 13.83 -9.69
N LEU A 132 11.51 13.59 -10.36
CA LEU A 132 10.28 13.14 -9.75
C LEU A 132 10.40 11.67 -9.30
N ASP A 133 11.01 10.81 -10.12
CA ASP A 133 11.26 9.42 -9.78
C ASP A 133 12.19 9.27 -8.56
N ALA A 134 13.26 10.08 -8.50
CA ALA A 134 14.16 10.06 -7.35
C ALA A 134 13.44 10.48 -6.06
N ARG A 135 12.56 11.49 -6.14
CA ARG A 135 11.77 11.95 -4.98
C ARG A 135 10.71 10.93 -4.58
N LEU A 136 10.03 10.30 -5.54
CA LEU A 136 9.07 9.23 -5.29
C LEU A 136 9.72 8.03 -4.61
N LEU A 137 10.90 7.61 -5.08
CA LEU A 137 11.64 6.53 -4.45
C LEU A 137 12.08 6.88 -3.02
N SER A 138 12.51 8.12 -2.78
CA SER A 138 12.84 8.57 -1.42
C SER A 138 11.61 8.58 -0.50
N ILE A 139 10.43 8.95 -1.01
CA ILE A 139 9.18 8.90 -0.26
C ILE A 139 8.83 7.44 0.06
N PHE A 140 8.89 6.58 -0.94
CA PHE A 140 8.64 5.15 -0.79
C PHE A 140 9.55 4.51 0.26
N GLU A 141 10.85 4.78 0.22
CA GLU A 141 11.82 4.30 1.21
C GLU A 141 11.52 4.84 2.62
N GLY A 142 11.17 6.12 2.75
CA GLY A 142 10.75 6.70 4.02
C GLY A 142 9.48 6.05 4.61
N LEU A 143 8.51 5.68 3.77
CA LEU A 143 7.31 4.96 4.20
C LEU A 143 7.64 3.54 4.69
N LEU A 144 8.61 2.86 4.06
CA LEU A 144 9.11 1.56 4.54
C LEU A 144 9.80 1.69 5.90
N GLU A 145 10.64 2.71 6.07
CA GLU A 145 11.29 2.97 7.36
C GLU A 145 10.26 3.24 8.47
N LEU A 146 9.22 4.04 8.19
CA LEU A 146 8.12 4.27 9.12
C LEU A 146 7.35 3.00 9.45
N ALA A 147 7.07 2.15 8.47
CA ALA A 147 6.43 0.86 8.71
C ALA A 147 7.25 -0.03 9.66
N GLY A 148 8.58 0.06 9.60
CA GLY A 148 9.48 -0.63 10.50
C GLY A 148 9.47 -0.03 11.90
N ALA A 149 9.49 1.30 12.01
CA ALA A 149 9.42 2.03 13.27
C ALA A 149 8.11 1.76 14.04
N LEU A 150 7.01 1.60 13.32
CA LEU A 150 5.69 1.26 13.87
C LEU A 150 5.48 -0.24 14.11
N ALA A 151 6.54 -1.06 13.97
CA ALA A 151 6.52 -2.50 14.17
C ALA A 151 5.46 -3.26 13.34
N ILE A 152 5.07 -2.71 12.17
CA ILE A 152 4.17 -3.39 11.21
C ILE A 152 4.88 -4.59 10.58
N TYR A 153 6.20 -4.52 10.46
CA TYR A 153 7.02 -5.64 10.04
C TYR A 153 8.38 -5.58 10.75
N ASP A 154 8.94 -6.75 11.04
CA ASP A 154 10.26 -6.84 11.66
C ASP A 154 11.34 -6.71 10.57
N ASN A 155 12.14 -5.64 10.64
CA ASN A 155 13.40 -5.44 9.91
C ASN A 155 14.53 -6.30 10.51
N GLY A 156 14.22 -7.53 10.95
CA GLY A 156 15.21 -8.50 11.41
C GLY A 156 16.31 -8.68 10.34
N PRO A 157 17.57 -8.86 10.76
CA PRO A 157 18.72 -8.80 9.86
C PRO A 157 18.59 -9.82 8.73
N GLN A 158 18.84 -9.36 7.49
CA GLN A 158 18.98 -10.22 6.30
C GLN A 158 20.19 -11.14 6.41
#